data_AF-A0AA39GPB2-F1
#
_entry.id   AF-A0AA39GPB2-F1
#
_cell.length_a   1.000
_cell.length_b   1.000
_cell.length_c   1.000
_cell.angle_alpha   90.00
_cell.angle_beta   90.00
_cell.angle_gamma   90.00
#
_symmetry.space_group_name_H-M   'P 1'
#
loop_
_entity.id
_entity.type
_entity.pdbx_description
1 polymer ?
#
loop_
_entity_poly.entity_id
_entity_poly.type
_entity_poly.pdbx_seq_one_letter_code
_entity_poly.pdbx_strand_id
1 'polypeptide(L)'
;MASRESTDDGGEDTAQVAAAFRFVSEVADHSARSHAMREHWKHRRQKQKARKKKEAQSGPLRSRTRATESSTSSQSGDRQPPSLLGAGDYSDSSGSLRPGPQSLSSADASIAGSRLGGVRSQALQGMNIALSTNQMDPFDQFPIKFTPEHHKLLHHWLVTFATMMFDSMSARSFNPMRDIWMPLDLSNAASFNAIMAHSAAHLARMQGLPRSHRALEFKTEALRIVNSWMADPALCMGDDLVAAVLRLLTYERNWGAESEWHVHREGLLKLIELRGGIQAFQSNWRVGLPVYLVSIMSSPSWFNTSNKIWVISDRLSGGEFSPIIHDAETLHKVRSLWLLSLVQDIQTFVYNNLDVYRDILATCPAVLNALALLHAEAARSSQASPPTAEACCSDAELQRLACMFFICIASTDNDLWHLLDAVLEHSSPAWQSSVEALHLMIFNTAALSDDRATYALQMASILGSLSLEARRGVENCLLYVMRHALGGSGGDCDTEGTLETPASLLASIHGD
;
A
#
# COMPACT_ATOMS: atom_id res chain seq x y z
N MET A 1 38.78 -50.26 5.86
CA MET A 1 38.22 -50.43 4.51
C MET A 1 36.76 -50.85 4.67
N ALA A 2 35.78 -50.21 4.03
CA ALA A 2 35.85 -49.02 3.18
C ALA A 2 34.71 -48.05 3.54
N SER A 3 34.95 -46.75 3.31
CA SER A 3 33.95 -45.70 3.52
C SER A 3 32.83 -45.78 2.47
N ARG A 4 31.66 -45.24 2.81
CA ARG A 4 30.70 -44.73 1.83
C ARG A 4 30.45 -43.27 2.15
N GLU A 5 30.86 -42.40 1.25
CA GLU A 5 30.52 -40.98 1.31
C GLU A 5 29.03 -40.81 0.99
N SER A 6 28.31 -40.11 1.84
CA SER A 6 27.02 -39.51 1.50
C SER A 6 27.30 -38.15 0.86
N THR A 7 26.95 -38.00 -0.41
CA THR A 7 27.13 -36.74 -1.15
C THR A 7 26.26 -35.62 -0.59
N ASP A 8 26.82 -34.41 -0.55
CA ASP A 8 26.16 -33.20 -0.07
C ASP A 8 25.26 -32.61 -1.17
N ASP A 9 23.97 -32.95 -1.11
CA ASP A 9 22.95 -32.57 -2.10
C ASP A 9 22.37 -31.15 -1.84
N GLY A 10 22.68 -30.53 -0.68
CA GLY A 10 22.14 -29.21 -0.29
C GLY A 10 22.92 -28.02 -0.85
N GLY A 11 24.15 -28.23 -1.30
CA GLY A 11 25.04 -27.17 -1.80
C GLY A 11 24.70 -26.66 -3.20
N GLU A 12 24.18 -27.51 -4.10
CA GLU A 12 23.93 -27.11 -5.49
C GLU A 12 22.69 -26.22 -5.63
N ASP A 13 21.58 -26.56 -4.97
CA ASP A 13 20.36 -25.73 -4.99
C ASP A 13 20.60 -24.34 -4.38
N THR A 14 21.29 -24.26 -3.24
CA THR A 14 21.57 -22.98 -2.56
C THR A 14 22.47 -22.06 -3.40
N ALA A 15 23.48 -22.61 -4.08
CA ALA A 15 24.28 -21.86 -5.06
C ALA A 15 23.44 -21.41 -6.28
N GLN A 16 22.44 -22.19 -6.67
CA GLN A 16 21.54 -21.86 -7.78
C GLN A 16 20.61 -20.68 -7.46
N VAL A 17 20.17 -20.51 -6.19
CA VAL A 17 19.38 -19.34 -5.75
C VAL A 17 20.13 -18.03 -6.04
N ALA A 18 21.39 -17.95 -5.63
CA ALA A 18 22.23 -16.75 -5.80
C ALA A 18 22.53 -16.44 -7.28
N ALA A 19 22.57 -17.46 -8.14
CA ALA A 19 22.82 -17.31 -9.57
C ALA A 19 21.55 -16.93 -10.37
N ALA A 20 20.36 -17.32 -9.90
CA ALA A 20 19.12 -17.20 -10.65
C ALA A 20 18.43 -15.82 -10.53
N PHE A 21 18.49 -15.16 -9.37
CA PHE A 21 17.73 -13.92 -9.11
C PHE A 21 18.51 -12.86 -8.35
N ARG A 22 18.27 -11.59 -8.72
CA ARG A 22 18.84 -10.39 -8.08
C ARG A 22 17.77 -9.29 -8.05
N PHE A 23 17.55 -8.65 -6.90
CA PHE A 23 16.66 -7.49 -6.82
C PHE A 23 17.38 -6.24 -7.36
N VAL A 24 16.72 -5.47 -8.23
CA VAL A 24 17.34 -4.36 -8.99
C VAL A 24 16.94 -3.01 -8.38
N SER A 25 17.88 -2.06 -8.35
CA SER A 25 17.59 -0.64 -8.07
C SER A 25 17.65 0.17 -9.37
N GLU A 26 16.76 1.16 -9.51
CA GLU A 26 16.69 2.07 -10.67
C GLU A 26 18.02 2.74 -11.02
N VAL A 27 18.81 3.07 -9.98
CA VAL A 27 20.01 3.91 -10.06
C VAL A 27 21.24 3.10 -10.48
N ALA A 28 21.26 1.80 -10.19
CA ALA A 28 22.50 1.03 -10.13
C ALA A 28 22.86 0.26 -11.40
N ASP A 29 21.88 -0.17 -12.23
CA ASP A 29 22.18 -1.18 -13.26
C ASP A 29 21.35 -1.10 -14.56
N HIS A 30 21.84 -0.28 -15.49
CA HIS A 30 21.38 -0.25 -16.88
C HIS A 30 21.62 -1.61 -17.61
N SER A 31 22.56 -2.44 -17.15
CA SER A 31 22.83 -3.76 -17.74
C SER A 31 21.80 -4.79 -17.31
N ALA A 32 21.40 -4.82 -16.03
CA ALA A 32 20.31 -5.66 -15.53
C ALA A 32 18.97 -5.24 -16.16
N ARG A 33 18.68 -3.94 -16.28
CA ARG A 33 17.51 -3.45 -17.02
C ARG A 33 17.55 -3.87 -18.50
N SER A 34 18.72 -3.81 -19.14
CA SER A 34 18.91 -4.36 -20.49
C SER A 34 18.71 -5.88 -20.57
N HIS A 35 19.09 -6.63 -19.53
CA HIS A 35 18.92 -8.09 -19.47
C HIS A 35 17.44 -8.47 -19.28
N ALA A 36 16.76 -7.90 -18.29
CA ALA A 36 15.34 -8.09 -18.04
C ALA A 36 14.49 -7.72 -19.26
N MET A 37 14.81 -6.60 -19.94
CA MET A 37 14.14 -6.24 -21.19
C MET A 37 14.45 -7.22 -22.33
N ARG A 38 15.68 -7.73 -22.47
CA ARG A 38 16.02 -8.76 -23.47
C ARG A 38 15.25 -10.06 -23.23
N GLU A 39 15.12 -10.52 -21.98
CA GLU A 39 14.32 -11.71 -21.66
C GLU A 39 12.82 -11.46 -21.84
N HIS A 40 12.29 -10.29 -21.45
CA HIS A 40 10.91 -9.90 -21.74
C HIS A 40 10.65 -9.91 -23.26
N TRP A 41 11.53 -9.30 -24.07
CA TRP A 41 11.40 -9.32 -25.53
C TRP A 41 11.58 -10.73 -26.13
N LYS A 42 12.45 -11.59 -25.58
CA LYS A 42 12.54 -13.01 -25.95
C LYS A 42 11.23 -13.74 -25.66
N HIS A 43 10.69 -13.66 -24.45
CA HIS A 43 9.40 -14.27 -24.07
C HIS A 43 8.26 -13.73 -24.93
N ARG A 44 8.18 -12.41 -25.16
CA ARG A 44 7.17 -11.80 -26.04
C ARG A 44 7.31 -12.29 -27.49
N ARG A 45 8.54 -12.47 -28.00
CA ARG A 45 8.84 -13.01 -29.35
C ARG A 45 8.59 -14.51 -29.45
N GLN A 46 8.79 -15.28 -28.38
CA GLN A 46 8.39 -16.69 -28.28
C GLN A 46 6.86 -16.83 -28.24
N LYS A 47 6.17 -16.03 -27.42
CA LYS A 47 4.70 -15.99 -27.33
C LYS A 47 4.08 -15.56 -28.67
N GLN A 48 4.69 -14.61 -29.38
CA GLN A 48 4.33 -14.29 -30.78
C GLN A 48 4.63 -15.41 -31.77
N LYS A 49 5.78 -16.12 -31.68
CA LYS A 49 6.06 -17.30 -32.51
C LYS A 49 5.04 -18.42 -32.27
N ALA A 50 4.66 -18.68 -31.02
CA ALA A 50 3.62 -19.63 -30.66
C ALA A 50 2.25 -19.20 -31.19
N ARG A 51 1.89 -17.91 -31.07
CA ARG A 51 0.64 -17.37 -31.63
C ARG A 51 0.64 -17.49 -33.16
N LYS A 52 1.73 -17.12 -33.85
CA LYS A 52 1.87 -17.32 -35.30
C LYS A 52 1.86 -18.80 -35.72
N LYS A 53 2.33 -19.72 -34.87
CA LYS A 53 2.23 -21.17 -35.13
C LYS A 53 0.79 -21.68 -35.00
N LYS A 54 -0.04 -21.10 -34.12
CA LYS A 54 -1.49 -21.34 -34.08
C LYS A 54 -2.23 -20.66 -35.24
N GLU A 55 -1.94 -19.39 -35.51
CA GLU A 55 -2.51 -18.62 -36.62
C GLU A 55 -2.20 -19.28 -37.99
N ALA A 56 -1.03 -19.91 -38.15
CA ALA A 56 -0.67 -20.68 -39.35
C ALA A 56 -1.38 -22.04 -39.49
N GLN A 57 -2.08 -22.51 -38.44
CA GLN A 57 -2.95 -23.70 -38.49
C GLN A 57 -4.42 -23.34 -38.80
N SER A 58 -4.79 -22.05 -38.73
CA SER A 58 -6.08 -21.51 -39.19
C SER A 58 -5.93 -20.86 -40.56
N GLY A 59 -6.59 -21.40 -41.60
CA GLY A 59 -6.47 -20.90 -42.98
C GLY A 59 -6.90 -19.42 -43.17
N PRO A 60 -6.21 -18.64 -44.03
CA PRO A 60 -6.40 -17.19 -44.09
C PRO A 60 -7.55 -16.74 -45.00
N LEU A 61 -8.45 -15.91 -44.46
CA LEU A 61 -9.27 -15.00 -45.25
C LEU A 61 -8.46 -13.76 -45.63
N ARG A 62 -8.66 -13.24 -46.85
CA ARG A 62 -7.70 -12.35 -47.54
C ARG A 62 -8.39 -11.12 -48.13
N SER A 63 -8.08 -9.93 -47.60
CA SER A 63 -8.46 -8.63 -48.17
C SER A 63 -7.22 -7.79 -48.52
N ARG A 64 -7.36 -6.87 -49.50
CA ARG A 64 -6.26 -6.08 -50.10
C ARG A 64 -6.61 -4.60 -50.16
N THR A 65 -5.72 -3.75 -49.63
CA THR A 65 -5.37 -2.39 -50.13
C THR A 65 -4.05 -2.02 -49.43
N ARG A 66 -2.92 -1.84 -50.12
CA ARG A 66 -2.51 -0.83 -51.13
C ARG A 66 -2.06 0.48 -50.47
N ALA A 67 -0.80 0.83 -50.70
CA ALA A 67 -0.13 2.03 -50.17
C ALA A 67 -0.08 3.19 -51.19
N THR A 68 0.30 4.36 -50.68
CA THR A 68 0.82 5.53 -51.42
C THR A 68 1.90 6.21 -50.56
N GLU A 69 2.84 6.90 -51.21
CA GLU A 69 4.11 7.37 -50.65
C GLU A 69 4.19 8.90 -50.63
N SER A 70 5.02 9.50 -49.76
CA SER A 70 5.60 10.83 -50.01
C SER A 70 6.83 11.17 -49.15
N SER A 71 7.91 11.60 -49.80
CA SER A 71 9.07 12.33 -49.26
C SER A 71 8.76 13.86 -49.19
N THR A 72 9.52 14.81 -48.63
CA THR A 72 10.89 14.94 -48.04
C THR A 72 10.88 16.26 -47.20
N SER A 73 11.91 16.87 -46.57
CA SER A 73 13.38 16.68 -46.40
C SER A 73 13.92 17.57 -45.25
N SER A 74 15.04 17.14 -44.64
CA SER A 74 16.13 17.92 -43.97
C SER A 74 16.05 19.45 -43.73
N GLN A 75 16.42 19.88 -42.51
CA GLN A 75 17.43 20.91 -42.10
C GLN A 75 17.15 21.37 -40.65
N SER A 76 17.99 21.11 -39.64
CA SER A 76 19.30 21.72 -39.28
C SER A 76 19.21 23.16 -38.73
N GLY A 77 19.56 23.36 -37.45
CA GLY A 77 19.61 24.69 -36.82
C GLY A 77 20.28 24.66 -35.43
N ASP A 78 21.54 25.08 -35.36
CA ASP A 78 22.28 25.32 -34.11
C ASP A 78 21.80 26.57 -33.37
N ARG A 79 21.91 26.56 -32.02
CA ARG A 79 22.43 27.70 -31.23
C ARG A 79 22.62 27.36 -29.75
N GLN A 80 23.78 27.75 -29.23
CA GLN A 80 24.11 27.85 -27.79
C GLN A 80 24.27 29.34 -27.37
N PRO A 81 24.54 29.67 -26.08
CA PRO A 81 24.01 30.90 -25.46
C PRO A 81 24.98 32.10 -25.44
N PRO A 82 24.49 33.29 -25.02
CA PRO A 82 25.33 34.39 -24.55
C PRO A 82 25.63 34.31 -23.04
N SER A 83 26.56 35.14 -22.59
CA SER A 83 26.93 35.38 -21.17
C SER A 83 27.52 36.79 -21.04
N LEU A 84 27.88 37.22 -19.83
CA LEU A 84 28.56 38.49 -19.49
C LEU A 84 27.66 39.76 -19.57
N LEU A 85 27.90 40.87 -18.85
CA LEU A 85 28.67 41.18 -17.63
C LEU A 85 28.21 42.56 -17.08
N GLY A 86 28.57 42.90 -15.82
CA GLY A 86 28.38 44.24 -15.22
C GLY A 86 27.73 44.15 -13.83
N ALA A 87 28.39 44.27 -12.67
CA ALA A 87 29.49 45.13 -12.16
C ALA A 87 28.99 46.38 -11.41
N GLY A 88 29.40 46.51 -10.15
CA GLY A 88 29.07 47.60 -9.23
C GLY A 88 29.48 47.25 -7.80
N ASP A 89 30.54 47.90 -7.29
CA ASP A 89 31.05 47.73 -5.92
C ASP A 89 30.17 48.43 -4.87
N TYR A 90 30.28 48.01 -3.61
CA TYR A 90 30.84 48.83 -2.52
C TYR A 90 30.99 48.04 -1.20
N SER A 91 32.05 48.33 -0.44
CA SER A 91 32.32 47.87 0.94
C SER A 91 31.50 48.69 1.97
N ASP A 92 31.49 48.49 3.29
CA ASP A 92 32.27 47.68 4.26
C ASP A 92 31.36 47.49 5.51
N SER A 93 31.39 46.42 6.32
CA SER A 93 32.19 46.40 7.57
C SER A 93 31.95 45.15 8.43
N SER A 94 33.05 44.65 9.03
CA SER A 94 33.22 43.98 10.34
C SER A 94 32.01 43.53 11.19
N GLY A 95 32.03 42.29 11.72
CA GLY A 95 31.00 41.79 12.66
C GLY A 95 31.12 40.36 13.19
N SER A 96 32.31 39.87 13.55
CA SER A 96 32.48 38.50 14.10
C SER A 96 32.03 38.36 15.56
N LEU A 97 31.18 37.38 15.88
CA LEU A 97 31.18 36.69 17.19
C LEU A 97 30.44 35.32 17.15
N ARG A 98 30.93 34.35 17.92
CA ARG A 98 30.32 33.01 18.11
C ARG A 98 29.36 33.01 19.31
N PRO A 99 28.25 32.24 19.29
CA PRO A 99 27.62 31.75 20.51
C PRO A 99 28.41 30.56 21.07
N GLY A 100 28.87 30.65 22.32
CA GLY A 100 29.30 29.50 23.12
C GLY A 100 28.14 28.97 23.98
N PRO A 101 28.25 27.76 24.57
CA PRO A 101 27.19 27.19 25.40
C PRO A 101 27.04 27.96 26.71
N GLN A 102 25.80 28.25 27.11
CA GLN A 102 25.49 28.81 28.43
C GLN A 102 24.95 27.72 29.36
N SER A 103 25.40 27.76 30.61
CA SER A 103 25.05 26.81 31.67
C SER A 103 23.66 27.06 32.23
N LEU A 104 22.84 26.01 32.35
CA LEU A 104 21.62 26.05 33.14
C LEU A 104 21.96 25.87 34.63
N SER A 105 21.82 26.95 35.40
CA SER A 105 21.97 26.95 36.86
C SER A 105 20.72 26.41 37.54
N SER A 106 20.89 25.44 38.44
CA SER A 106 19.81 24.81 39.19
C SER A 106 19.35 25.64 40.40
N ALA A 107 18.22 26.35 40.28
CA ALA A 107 17.35 26.70 41.41
C ALA A 107 16.01 27.31 40.93
N ASP A 108 14.94 26.50 40.90
CA ASP A 108 13.72 26.85 41.66
C ASP A 108 12.77 25.65 41.72
N ALA A 109 12.29 25.32 42.92
CA ALA A 109 11.44 24.15 43.19
C ALA A 109 10.18 24.56 43.97
N SER A 110 9.24 25.21 43.28
CA SER A 110 7.96 25.64 43.85
C SER A 110 6.82 24.75 43.34
N ILE A 111 6.41 23.84 44.23
CA ILE A 111 5.38 22.81 44.08
C ILE A 111 4.10 23.34 43.40
N ALA A 112 3.84 22.89 42.18
CA ALA A 112 2.50 22.85 41.57
C ALA A 112 2.08 21.38 41.46
N GLY A 113 0.97 21.02 42.13
CA GLY A 113 0.58 19.62 42.35
C GLY A 113 0.01 18.91 41.13
N SER A 114 0.85 18.59 40.14
CA SER A 114 0.46 17.65 39.08
C SER A 114 0.25 16.26 39.66
N ARG A 115 -0.92 15.67 39.40
CA ARG A 115 -1.23 14.30 39.81
C ARG A 115 -0.26 13.37 39.09
N LEU A 116 0.49 12.56 39.84
CA LEU A 116 1.31 11.49 39.25
C LEU A 116 0.39 10.55 38.45
N GLY A 117 0.39 10.72 37.12
CA GLY A 117 -0.28 9.79 36.22
C GLY A 117 0.28 8.39 36.44
N GLY A 118 -0.57 7.37 36.32
CA GLY A 118 -0.13 5.98 36.49
C GLY A 118 0.96 5.58 35.49
N VAL A 119 1.59 4.42 35.68
CA VAL A 119 2.77 3.95 34.93
C VAL A 119 2.65 4.15 33.40
N ARG A 120 1.46 3.96 32.79
CA ARG A 120 1.22 4.25 31.36
C ARG A 120 1.41 5.71 30.98
N SER A 121 0.94 6.65 31.79
CA SER A 121 1.13 8.09 31.59
C SER A 121 2.60 8.49 31.72
N GLN A 122 3.33 7.86 32.65
CA GLN A 122 4.78 8.08 32.83
C GLN A 122 5.57 7.50 31.65
N ALA A 123 5.18 6.32 31.14
CA ALA A 123 5.77 5.72 29.95
C ALA A 123 5.50 6.56 28.69
N LEU A 124 4.27 7.03 28.47
CA LEU A 124 3.93 7.94 27.36
C LEU A 124 4.71 9.26 27.47
N GLN A 125 4.82 9.84 28.66
CA GLN A 125 5.60 11.08 28.85
C GLN A 125 7.11 10.84 28.67
N GLY A 126 7.64 9.69 29.10
CA GLY A 126 9.02 9.28 28.85
C GLY A 126 9.31 9.06 27.36
N MET A 127 8.40 8.42 26.62
CA MET A 127 8.50 8.28 25.16
C MET A 127 8.43 9.64 24.47
N ASN A 128 7.52 10.53 24.88
CA ASN A 128 7.45 11.89 24.33
C ASN A 128 8.74 12.70 24.62
N ILE A 129 9.42 12.48 25.74
CA ILE A 129 10.73 13.07 26.04
C ILE A 129 11.83 12.45 25.16
N ALA A 130 11.86 11.13 24.97
CA ALA A 130 12.82 10.45 24.08
C ALA A 130 12.66 10.90 22.60
N LEU A 131 11.41 10.97 22.12
CA LEU A 131 11.01 11.47 20.80
C LEU A 131 11.45 12.93 20.57
N SER A 132 11.26 13.80 21.57
CA SER A 132 11.58 15.23 21.45
C SER A 132 13.06 15.59 21.69
N THR A 133 13.84 14.70 22.34
CA THR A 133 15.27 14.93 22.65
C THR A 133 16.24 14.28 21.67
N ASN A 134 15.74 13.64 20.60
CA ASN A 134 16.53 12.80 19.67
C ASN A 134 17.36 11.72 20.39
N GLN A 135 16.77 11.11 21.43
CA GLN A 135 17.33 9.95 22.14
C GLN A 135 16.36 8.76 22.00
N MET A 136 16.03 8.42 20.75
CA MET A 136 15.21 7.24 20.45
C MET A 136 15.98 5.93 20.64
N ASP A 137 17.31 5.99 20.58
CA ASP A 137 18.19 4.87 20.89
C ASP A 137 19.27 5.28 21.91
N PRO A 138 18.96 5.29 23.22
CA PRO A 138 19.92 5.60 24.26
C PRO A 138 20.86 4.40 24.58
N PHE A 139 20.77 3.29 23.85
CA PHE A 139 21.49 2.04 24.15
C PHE A 139 22.17 1.38 22.92
N ASP A 140 22.21 2.04 21.76
CA ASP A 140 22.69 1.50 20.46
C ASP A 140 22.09 0.11 20.11
N GLN A 141 20.77 -0.06 20.28
CA GLN A 141 20.06 -1.32 20.01
C GLN A 141 19.35 -1.39 18.65
N PHE A 142 19.24 -0.30 17.88
CA PHE A 142 18.63 -0.37 16.54
C PHE A 142 19.57 -1.03 15.50
N PRO A 143 19.05 -1.68 14.44
CA PRO A 143 19.87 -2.41 13.47
C PRO A 143 20.88 -1.59 12.64
N ILE A 144 20.84 -0.26 12.73
CA ILE A 144 21.79 0.66 12.10
C ILE A 144 22.15 1.80 13.05
N LYS A 145 23.33 2.41 12.87
CA LYS A 145 23.73 3.60 13.64
C LYS A 145 22.77 4.76 13.40
N PHE A 146 22.13 5.22 14.47
CA PHE A 146 21.13 6.28 14.36
C PHE A 146 21.76 7.63 14.00
N THR A 147 21.08 8.37 13.12
CA THR A 147 21.44 9.75 12.73
C THR A 147 20.27 10.68 13.04
N PRO A 148 20.45 12.01 13.08
CA PRO A 148 19.33 12.95 13.21
C PRO A 148 18.26 12.81 12.11
N GLU A 149 18.63 12.29 10.94
CA GLU A 149 17.67 11.97 9.88
C GLU A 149 16.89 10.68 10.18
N HIS A 150 17.55 9.62 10.68
CA HIS A 150 16.86 8.41 11.15
C HIS A 150 15.89 8.74 12.30
N HIS A 151 16.26 9.64 13.21
CA HIS A 151 15.36 10.19 14.24
C HIS A 151 14.11 10.84 13.60
N LYS A 152 14.31 11.78 12.67
CA LYS A 152 13.21 12.47 11.98
C LYS A 152 12.30 11.50 11.20
N LEU A 153 12.88 10.51 10.50
CA LEU A 153 12.13 9.58 9.65
C LEU A 153 11.45 8.46 10.45
N LEU A 154 12.05 7.99 11.56
CA LEU A 154 11.36 7.07 12.48
C LEU A 154 10.25 7.82 13.26
N HIS A 155 10.49 9.04 13.72
CA HIS A 155 9.44 9.86 14.35
C HIS A 155 8.30 10.12 13.35
N HIS A 156 8.60 10.40 12.08
CA HIS A 156 7.59 10.53 11.03
C HIS A 156 6.80 9.23 10.83
N TRP A 157 7.46 8.07 10.79
CA TRP A 157 6.81 6.75 10.72
C TRP A 157 5.89 6.55 11.92
N LEU A 158 6.45 6.62 13.13
CA LEU A 158 5.76 6.39 14.38
C LEU A 158 4.54 7.29 14.52
N VAL A 159 4.62 8.59 14.20
CA VAL A 159 3.45 9.50 14.27
C VAL A 159 2.44 9.24 13.17
N THR A 160 2.86 8.98 11.92
CA THR A 160 1.93 8.69 10.81
C THR A 160 1.08 7.44 11.06
N PHE A 161 1.61 6.47 11.81
CA PHE A 161 0.93 5.23 12.16
C PHE A 161 0.62 5.09 13.68
N ALA A 162 0.83 6.14 14.49
CA ALA A 162 0.63 6.09 15.95
C ALA A 162 -0.84 5.86 16.31
N THR A 163 -1.72 6.51 15.57
CA THR A 163 -3.18 6.38 15.65
C THR A 163 -3.61 4.94 15.39
N MET A 164 -2.97 4.29 14.41
CA MET A 164 -3.14 2.85 14.13
C MET A 164 -2.38 1.91 15.09
N MET A 165 -1.64 2.41 16.11
CA MET A 165 -0.82 1.57 17.00
C MET A 165 -1.13 1.69 18.51
N PHE A 166 -1.58 2.86 19.00
CA PHE A 166 -1.47 3.20 20.43
C PHE A 166 -2.73 3.78 21.10
N ASP A 167 -3.86 3.91 20.40
CA ASP A 167 -5.10 4.39 21.03
C ASP A 167 -5.74 3.33 21.98
N SER A 168 -6.74 3.73 22.76
CA SER A 168 -7.19 3.13 24.03
C SER A 168 -7.93 1.78 23.95
N MET A 169 -7.52 0.89 23.04
CA MET A 169 -7.87 -0.53 23.03
C MET A 169 -7.41 -1.25 24.31
N SER A 170 -8.03 -2.40 24.60
CA SER A 170 -7.51 -3.29 25.63
C SER A 170 -6.15 -3.87 25.19
N ALA A 171 -5.25 -4.18 26.13
CA ALA A 171 -3.94 -4.76 25.81
C ALA A 171 -4.00 -6.26 25.39
N ARG A 172 -5.07 -6.65 24.69
CA ARG A 172 -5.39 -8.01 24.23
C ARG A 172 -5.94 -8.05 22.79
N SER A 173 -6.34 -6.92 22.18
CA SER A 173 -6.70 -6.86 20.76
C SER A 173 -5.48 -7.07 19.86
N PHE A 174 -5.70 -7.48 18.61
CA PHE A 174 -4.64 -7.73 17.63
C PHE A 174 -4.43 -6.52 16.73
N ASN A 175 -3.28 -5.88 16.88
CA ASN A 175 -2.97 -4.68 16.11
C ASN A 175 -1.91 -4.99 15.03
N PRO A 176 -2.27 -4.99 13.73
CA PRO A 176 -1.35 -5.37 12.66
C PRO A 176 -0.07 -4.51 12.59
N MET A 177 -0.16 -3.23 12.98
CA MET A 177 1.02 -2.35 13.01
C MET A 177 1.94 -2.68 14.20
N ARG A 178 1.38 -2.83 15.40
CA ARG A 178 2.11 -3.10 16.65
C ARG A 178 2.68 -4.52 16.73
N ASP A 179 1.90 -5.52 16.32
CA ASP A 179 2.20 -6.94 16.59
C ASP A 179 2.97 -7.64 15.47
N ILE A 180 2.91 -7.08 14.25
CA ILE A 180 3.60 -7.60 13.06
C ILE A 180 4.56 -6.54 12.51
N TRP A 181 4.06 -5.43 11.98
CA TRP A 181 4.88 -4.56 11.14
C TRP A 181 6.02 -3.88 11.90
N MET A 182 5.76 -3.24 13.05
CA MET A 182 6.81 -2.60 13.86
C MET A 182 7.90 -3.60 14.30
N PRO A 183 7.58 -4.82 14.80
CA PRO A 183 8.57 -5.87 15.02
C PRO A 183 9.41 -6.25 13.78
N LEU A 184 8.79 -6.37 12.60
CA LEU A 184 9.51 -6.72 11.36
C LEU A 184 10.36 -5.55 10.82
N ASP A 185 9.88 -4.30 10.96
CA ASP A 185 10.58 -3.09 10.52
C ASP A 185 11.86 -2.84 11.33
N LEU A 186 11.84 -3.24 12.61
CA LEU A 186 12.96 -3.09 13.53
C LEU A 186 13.80 -4.36 13.68
N SER A 187 13.46 -5.49 13.05
CA SER A 187 14.18 -6.76 13.23
C SER A 187 15.59 -6.72 12.63
N ASN A 188 15.78 -6.04 11.49
CA ASN A 188 17.04 -6.05 10.76
C ASN A 188 17.29 -4.77 9.94
N ALA A 189 18.54 -4.61 9.50
CA ALA A 189 19.00 -3.40 8.81
C ALA A 189 18.34 -3.17 7.43
N ALA A 190 17.91 -4.22 6.73
CA ALA A 190 17.26 -4.08 5.42
C ALA A 190 15.80 -3.63 5.56
N SER A 191 15.04 -4.25 6.47
CA SER A 191 13.70 -3.80 6.86
C SER A 191 13.72 -2.36 7.35
N PHE A 192 14.69 -2.01 8.21
CA PHE A 192 14.83 -0.64 8.73
C PHE A 192 15.13 0.38 7.62
N ASN A 193 16.07 0.07 6.71
CA ASN A 193 16.30 0.95 5.55
C ASN A 193 15.05 1.08 4.68
N ALA A 194 14.29 0.00 4.46
CA ALA A 194 13.04 0.06 3.70
C ALA A 194 11.94 0.89 4.43
N ILE A 195 11.90 0.93 5.77
CA ILE A 195 10.98 1.81 6.51
C ILE A 195 11.41 3.28 6.49
N MET A 196 12.72 3.57 6.52
CA MET A 196 13.25 4.91 6.27
C MET A 196 12.89 5.39 4.85
N ALA A 197 12.93 4.50 3.85
CA ALA A 197 12.48 4.81 2.50
C ALA A 197 10.99 5.19 2.47
N HIS A 198 10.12 4.40 3.11
CA HIS A 198 8.70 4.72 3.25
C HIS A 198 8.45 6.11 3.84
N SER A 199 9.10 6.44 4.97
CA SER A 199 8.97 7.77 5.59
C SER A 199 9.50 8.89 4.70
N ALA A 200 10.64 8.68 4.05
CA ALA A 200 11.24 9.70 3.18
C ALA A 200 10.40 9.94 1.91
N ALA A 201 9.67 8.94 1.41
CA ALA A 201 8.71 9.09 0.32
C ALA A 201 7.41 9.75 0.78
N HIS A 202 6.86 9.34 1.93
CA HIS A 202 5.64 9.95 2.49
C HIS A 202 5.84 11.42 2.84
N LEU A 203 6.96 11.78 3.47
CA LEU A 203 7.27 13.16 3.83
C LEU A 203 7.44 14.03 2.58
N ALA A 204 8.01 13.49 1.49
CA ALA A 204 8.09 14.18 0.21
C ALA A 204 6.70 14.39 -0.42
N ARG A 205 5.81 13.38 -0.41
CA ARG A 205 4.40 13.54 -0.84
C ARG A 205 3.70 14.65 -0.07
N MET A 206 3.86 14.70 1.25
CA MET A 206 3.31 15.76 2.12
C MET A 206 3.88 17.15 1.82
N GLN A 207 5.02 17.24 1.14
CA GLN A 207 5.65 18.49 0.68
C GLN A 207 5.34 18.81 -0.79
N GLY A 208 4.44 18.06 -1.44
CA GLY A 208 4.10 18.23 -2.86
C GLY A 208 5.19 17.73 -3.83
N LEU A 209 6.20 17.02 -3.34
CA LEU A 209 7.30 16.49 -4.14
C LEU A 209 6.94 15.09 -4.69
N PRO A 210 6.97 14.86 -6.02
CA PRO A 210 6.52 13.59 -6.61
C PRO A 210 7.49 12.42 -6.38
N ARG A 211 8.74 12.69 -6.01
CA ARG A 211 9.78 11.68 -5.70
C ARG A 211 10.72 12.19 -4.63
N SER A 212 11.28 11.27 -3.84
CA SER A 212 12.24 11.55 -2.77
C SER A 212 13.59 10.90 -3.08
N HIS A 213 14.65 11.69 -3.16
CA HIS A 213 16.01 11.16 -3.39
C HIS A 213 16.47 10.27 -2.23
N ARG A 214 16.27 10.75 -0.98
CA ARG A 214 16.55 10.00 0.25
C ARG A 214 15.85 8.65 0.27
N ALA A 215 14.58 8.58 -0.20
CA ALA A 215 13.86 7.31 -0.27
C ALA A 215 14.48 6.32 -1.26
N LEU A 216 14.97 6.80 -2.42
CA LEU A 216 15.68 5.96 -3.39
C LEU A 216 17.04 5.47 -2.85
N GLU A 217 17.75 6.29 -2.09
CA GLU A 217 18.99 5.90 -1.42
C GLU A 217 18.72 4.82 -0.36
N PHE A 218 17.76 5.03 0.54
CA PHE A 218 17.35 4.05 1.55
C PHE A 218 16.83 2.74 0.94
N LYS A 219 16.00 2.79 -0.11
CA LYS A 219 15.60 1.62 -0.91
C LYS A 219 16.82 0.90 -1.49
N THR A 220 17.78 1.65 -2.04
CA THR A 220 18.99 1.05 -2.66
C THR A 220 19.89 0.38 -1.62
N GLU A 221 20.00 0.92 -0.40
CA GLU A 221 20.75 0.28 0.68
C GLU A 221 20.05 -0.98 1.22
N ALA A 222 18.72 -0.94 1.40
CA ALA A 222 17.94 -2.15 1.71
C ALA A 222 18.14 -3.24 0.64
N LEU A 223 18.08 -2.87 -0.64
CA LEU A 223 18.36 -3.77 -1.77
C LEU A 223 19.81 -4.27 -1.79
N ARG A 224 20.79 -3.47 -1.38
CA ARG A 224 22.20 -3.89 -1.26
C ARG A 224 22.35 -4.98 -0.20
N ILE A 225 21.72 -4.80 0.96
CA ILE A 225 21.74 -5.76 2.06
C ILE A 225 21.01 -7.06 1.66
N VAL A 226 19.79 -6.96 1.13
CA VAL A 226 19.01 -8.11 0.60
C VAL A 226 19.81 -8.94 -0.40
N ASN A 227 20.44 -8.30 -1.39
CA ASN A 227 21.26 -9.00 -2.38
C ASN A 227 22.52 -9.63 -1.76
N SER A 228 23.06 -9.10 -0.66
CA SER A 228 24.19 -9.74 0.05
C SER A 228 23.77 -10.97 0.84
N TRP A 229 22.56 -10.99 1.41
CA TRP A 229 22.02 -12.18 2.09
C TRP A 229 21.61 -13.29 1.13
N MET A 230 21.09 -12.96 -0.06
CA MET A 230 20.82 -13.96 -1.10
C MET A 230 22.10 -14.62 -1.65
N ALA A 231 23.24 -13.95 -1.55
CA ALA A 231 24.54 -14.49 -1.98
C ALA A 231 25.22 -15.35 -0.91
N ASP A 232 24.67 -15.42 0.31
CA ASP A 232 25.15 -16.23 1.43
C ASP A 232 24.18 -17.41 1.65
N PRO A 233 24.60 -18.67 1.41
CA PRO A 233 23.76 -19.86 1.63
C PRO A 233 23.18 -19.99 3.05
N ALA A 234 23.80 -19.39 4.07
CA ALA A 234 23.30 -19.42 5.43
C ALA A 234 22.20 -18.38 5.69
N LEU A 235 22.15 -17.29 4.90
CA LEU A 235 21.23 -16.17 5.11
C LEU A 235 20.12 -16.10 4.05
N CYS A 236 20.29 -16.73 2.88
CA CYS A 236 19.29 -16.73 1.81
C CYS A 236 17.96 -17.39 2.22
N MET A 237 17.97 -18.20 3.29
CA MET A 237 16.79 -18.86 3.87
C MET A 237 16.39 -18.31 5.25
N GLY A 238 16.95 -17.19 5.71
CA GLY A 238 16.59 -16.54 6.98
C GLY A 238 15.32 -15.67 6.89
N ASP A 239 14.52 -15.61 7.95
CA ASP A 239 13.27 -14.84 7.98
C ASP A 239 13.47 -13.33 7.78
N ASP A 240 14.62 -12.80 8.19
CA ASP A 240 14.99 -11.39 7.98
C ASP A 240 15.02 -10.97 6.50
N LEU A 241 15.44 -11.87 5.61
CA LEU A 241 15.38 -11.64 4.17
C LEU A 241 13.93 -11.49 3.71
N VAL A 242 13.02 -12.33 4.20
CA VAL A 242 11.61 -12.30 3.82
C VAL A 242 10.91 -11.07 4.40
N ALA A 243 11.21 -10.69 5.64
CA ALA A 243 10.75 -9.43 6.24
C ALA A 243 11.17 -8.20 5.40
N ALA A 244 12.44 -8.16 4.96
CA ALA A 244 12.96 -7.08 4.13
C ALA A 244 12.31 -7.05 2.73
N VAL A 245 12.12 -8.22 2.09
CA VAL A 245 11.44 -8.33 0.78
C VAL A 245 9.96 -7.94 0.88
N LEU A 246 9.27 -8.32 1.96
CA LEU A 246 7.89 -7.86 2.24
C LEU A 246 7.81 -6.33 2.40
N ARG A 247 8.76 -5.70 3.09
CA ARG A 247 8.74 -4.25 3.25
C ARG A 247 9.08 -3.54 1.94
N LEU A 248 10.04 -4.03 1.17
CA LEU A 248 10.31 -3.53 -0.19
C LEU A 248 9.09 -3.67 -1.11
N LEU A 249 8.33 -4.77 -1.01
CA LEU A 249 7.06 -4.93 -1.74
C LEU A 249 5.99 -3.91 -1.31
N THR A 250 5.93 -3.58 -0.03
CA THR A 250 5.08 -2.47 0.46
C THR A 250 5.53 -1.13 -0.12
N TYR A 251 6.84 -0.93 -0.32
CA TYR A 251 7.38 0.29 -0.91
C TYR A 251 7.04 0.38 -2.39
N GLU A 252 7.26 -0.67 -3.19
CA GLU A 252 6.96 -0.63 -4.63
C GLU A 252 5.48 -0.38 -4.90
N ARG A 253 4.60 -0.95 -4.07
CA ARG A 253 3.15 -0.77 -4.13
C ARG A 253 2.70 0.68 -3.89
N ASN A 254 3.34 1.37 -2.95
CA ASN A 254 2.90 2.70 -2.51
C ASN A 254 3.68 3.85 -3.20
N TRP A 255 4.90 3.59 -3.67
CA TRP A 255 5.86 4.63 -4.12
C TRP A 255 6.70 4.26 -5.36
N GLY A 256 6.64 3.00 -5.81
CA GLY A 256 7.48 2.48 -6.89
C GLY A 256 6.72 2.32 -8.21
N ALA A 257 7.05 1.25 -8.93
CA ALA A 257 6.39 0.88 -10.18
C ALA A 257 5.86 -0.55 -10.08
N GLU A 258 4.67 -0.80 -10.66
CA GLU A 258 4.04 -2.13 -10.72
C GLU A 258 4.96 -3.20 -11.31
N SER A 259 5.82 -2.84 -12.28
CA SER A 259 6.83 -3.75 -12.84
C SER A 259 7.89 -4.19 -11.81
N GLU A 260 8.34 -3.29 -10.95
CA GLU A 260 9.30 -3.61 -9.89
C GLU A 260 8.59 -4.42 -8.78
N TRP A 261 7.34 -4.08 -8.42
CA TRP A 261 6.49 -4.87 -7.52
C TRP A 261 6.33 -6.32 -8.00
N HIS A 262 6.02 -6.54 -9.29
CA HIS A 262 5.95 -7.88 -9.86
C HIS A 262 7.28 -8.64 -9.78
N VAL A 263 8.41 -7.99 -10.10
CA VAL A 263 9.75 -8.60 -9.96
C VAL A 263 10.02 -9.00 -8.51
N HIS A 264 9.71 -8.12 -7.57
CA HIS A 264 9.95 -8.38 -6.14
C HIS A 264 9.03 -9.49 -5.61
N ARG A 265 7.79 -9.57 -6.09
CA ARG A 265 6.81 -10.61 -5.71
C ARG A 265 7.16 -11.95 -6.33
N GLU A 266 7.61 -11.98 -7.57
CA GLU A 266 8.17 -13.19 -8.18
C GLU A 266 9.39 -13.71 -7.41
N GLY A 267 10.24 -12.82 -6.87
CA GLY A 267 11.31 -13.20 -5.96
C GLY A 267 10.78 -13.82 -4.67
N LEU A 268 9.80 -13.17 -4.02
CA LEU A 268 9.17 -13.68 -2.80
C LEU A 268 8.52 -15.06 -3.01
N LEU A 269 7.77 -15.27 -4.09
CA LEU A 269 7.13 -16.58 -4.36
C LEU A 269 8.16 -17.71 -4.48
N LYS A 270 9.29 -17.45 -5.14
CA LYS A 270 10.38 -18.45 -5.28
C LYS A 270 11.06 -18.72 -3.93
N LEU A 271 11.22 -17.71 -3.07
CA LEU A 271 11.70 -17.90 -1.69
C LEU A 271 10.72 -18.72 -0.83
N ILE A 272 9.40 -18.64 -1.08
CA ILE A 272 8.40 -19.51 -0.44
C ILE A 272 8.53 -20.95 -0.96
N GLU A 273 8.61 -21.13 -2.28
CA GLU A 273 8.75 -22.45 -2.92
C GLU A 273 10.01 -23.19 -2.43
N LEU A 274 11.17 -22.52 -2.46
CA LEU A 274 12.46 -23.06 -2.03
C LEU A 274 12.49 -23.47 -0.54
N ARG A 275 11.65 -22.87 0.31
CA ARG A 275 11.54 -23.24 1.74
C ARG A 275 10.63 -24.44 1.99
N GLY A 276 10.08 -25.08 0.96
CA GLY A 276 9.09 -26.14 1.08
C GLY A 276 7.65 -25.63 1.15
N GLY A 277 7.39 -24.42 0.64
CA GLY A 277 6.05 -23.85 0.50
C GLY A 277 5.56 -23.04 1.70
N ILE A 278 4.30 -22.59 1.62
CA ILE A 278 3.69 -21.64 2.57
C ILE A 278 3.67 -22.15 4.03
N GLN A 279 3.59 -23.47 4.22
CA GLN A 279 3.66 -24.16 5.50
C GLN A 279 4.97 -23.93 6.27
N ALA A 280 6.08 -23.59 5.59
CA ALA A 280 7.37 -23.33 6.24
C ALA A 280 7.34 -22.14 7.20
N PHE A 281 6.37 -21.23 7.06
CA PHE A 281 6.22 -20.03 7.89
C PHE A 281 5.26 -20.20 9.08
N GLN A 282 4.72 -21.41 9.32
CA GLN A 282 3.86 -21.71 10.47
C GLN A 282 4.51 -21.37 11.83
N SER A 283 5.80 -21.64 11.96
CA SER A 283 6.59 -21.40 13.18
C SER A 283 6.71 -19.91 13.52
N ASN A 284 6.66 -19.03 12.52
CA ASN A 284 6.76 -17.58 12.67
C ASN A 284 5.60 -16.87 11.98
N TRP A 285 4.42 -16.97 12.58
CA TRP A 285 3.19 -16.33 12.09
C TRP A 285 3.35 -14.83 11.78
N ARG A 286 4.24 -14.09 12.44
CA ARG A 286 4.48 -12.67 12.14
C ARG A 286 5.00 -12.46 10.71
N VAL A 287 5.83 -13.37 10.21
CA VAL A 287 6.26 -13.39 8.80
C VAL A 287 5.22 -14.12 7.95
N GLY A 288 4.65 -15.22 8.46
CA GLY A 288 3.67 -16.04 7.75
C GLY A 288 2.42 -15.29 7.29
N LEU A 289 1.80 -14.44 8.13
CA LEU A 289 0.55 -13.77 7.74
C LEU A 289 0.75 -12.71 6.62
N PRO A 290 1.78 -11.84 6.65
CA PRO A 290 2.14 -10.99 5.51
C PRO A 290 2.56 -11.76 4.26
N VAL A 291 3.35 -12.84 4.39
CA VAL A 291 3.71 -13.72 3.26
C VAL A 291 2.43 -14.28 2.61
N TYR A 292 1.50 -14.75 3.43
CA TYR A 292 0.22 -15.27 2.97
C TYR A 292 -0.61 -14.21 2.23
N LEU A 293 -0.75 -13.01 2.82
CA LEU A 293 -1.50 -11.90 2.21
C LEU A 293 -0.92 -11.50 0.84
N VAL A 294 0.40 -11.38 0.73
CA VAL A 294 1.07 -11.05 -0.56
C VAL A 294 0.99 -12.20 -1.56
N SER A 295 0.91 -13.46 -1.10
CA SER A 295 0.71 -14.62 -1.99
C SER A 295 -0.65 -14.58 -2.71
N ILE A 296 -1.71 -14.12 -2.04
CA ILE A 296 -3.06 -14.01 -2.63
C ILE A 296 -3.27 -12.74 -3.48
N MET A 297 -2.44 -11.70 -3.32
CA MET A 297 -2.41 -10.56 -4.25
C MET A 297 -1.84 -11.01 -5.61
N SER A 298 -2.53 -10.73 -6.71
CA SER A 298 -2.00 -10.88 -8.08
C SER A 298 -1.50 -9.54 -8.65
N SER A 299 -2.07 -8.43 -8.19
CA SER A 299 -1.69 -7.05 -8.53
C SER A 299 -1.34 -6.27 -7.25
N PRO A 300 -0.63 -5.13 -7.34
CA PRO A 300 -0.32 -4.31 -6.18
C PRO A 300 -1.57 -3.72 -5.48
N SER A 301 -2.68 -3.49 -6.19
CA SER A 301 -3.89 -2.91 -5.60
C SER A 301 -5.02 -3.91 -5.38
N TRP A 302 -5.74 -3.78 -4.26
CA TRP A 302 -6.93 -4.56 -3.89
C TRP A 302 -8.18 -4.21 -4.70
N PHE A 303 -8.23 -3.07 -5.41
CA PHE A 303 -9.32 -2.78 -6.35
C PHE A 303 -9.22 -3.58 -7.66
N ASN A 304 -8.08 -4.23 -7.91
CA ASN A 304 -7.92 -5.16 -9.04
C ASN A 304 -8.51 -6.54 -8.68
N THR A 305 -9.43 -7.03 -9.49
CA THR A 305 -10.18 -8.26 -9.22
C THR A 305 -9.41 -9.57 -9.49
N SER A 306 -8.18 -9.48 -9.99
CA SER A 306 -7.31 -10.66 -10.17
C SER A 306 -6.72 -11.22 -8.87
N ASN A 307 -6.88 -10.50 -7.75
CA ASN A 307 -6.46 -10.97 -6.42
C ASN A 307 -7.39 -12.08 -5.90
N LYS A 308 -6.85 -13.00 -5.09
CA LYS A 308 -7.58 -14.18 -4.61
C LYS A 308 -8.33 -13.92 -3.31
N ILE A 309 -9.12 -12.84 -3.26
CA ILE A 309 -9.72 -12.34 -2.02
C ILE A 309 -10.77 -13.29 -1.41
N TRP A 310 -11.41 -14.13 -2.22
CA TRP A 310 -12.33 -15.19 -1.79
C TRP A 310 -11.75 -16.08 -0.68
N VAL A 311 -10.44 -16.31 -0.71
CA VAL A 311 -9.69 -17.16 0.24
C VAL A 311 -9.79 -16.65 1.68
N ILE A 312 -10.04 -15.35 1.88
CA ILE A 312 -10.22 -14.73 3.21
C ILE A 312 -11.66 -14.24 3.44
N SER A 313 -12.55 -14.36 2.45
CA SER A 313 -13.93 -13.86 2.52
C SER A 313 -14.90 -14.72 3.32
N ASP A 314 -14.63 -16.03 3.41
CA ASP A 314 -15.52 -17.05 3.97
C ASP A 314 -16.91 -17.17 3.30
N ARG A 315 -17.04 -18.21 2.48
CA ARG A 315 -18.15 -19.15 2.63
C ARG A 315 -17.57 -20.55 2.73
N LEU A 316 -17.63 -21.19 3.89
CA LEU A 316 -17.16 -22.56 4.15
C LEU A 316 -17.80 -23.59 3.21
N SER A 317 -17.18 -23.78 2.05
CA SER A 317 -17.56 -24.73 0.99
C SER A 317 -16.34 -25.58 0.61
N GLY A 318 -15.79 -26.32 1.57
CA GLY A 318 -14.65 -27.22 1.34
C GLY A 318 -13.90 -27.71 2.58
N GLY A 319 -13.90 -26.94 3.67
CA GLY A 319 -13.31 -27.36 4.96
C GLY A 319 -11.78 -27.37 5.05
N GLU A 320 -11.06 -27.19 3.95
CA GLU A 320 -9.60 -27.07 3.95
C GLU A 320 -9.14 -25.66 4.31
N PHE A 321 -8.97 -25.45 5.62
CA PHE A 321 -8.20 -24.34 6.17
C PHE A 321 -6.77 -24.34 5.62
N SER A 322 -6.29 -23.17 5.18
CA SER A 322 -4.93 -23.00 4.66
C SER A 322 -3.88 -23.42 5.69
N PRO A 323 -2.71 -23.95 5.29
CA PRO A 323 -1.59 -24.25 6.19
C PRO A 323 -1.03 -23.05 6.99
N ILE A 324 -1.58 -21.84 6.87
CA ILE A 324 -1.31 -20.70 7.75
C ILE A 324 -2.56 -20.22 8.51
N ILE A 325 -3.78 -20.42 7.97
CA ILE A 325 -5.02 -20.01 8.64
C ILE A 325 -5.62 -21.25 9.28
N HIS A 326 -5.25 -21.54 10.53
CA HIS A 326 -5.69 -22.73 11.25
C HIS A 326 -7.04 -22.56 11.98
N ASP A 327 -7.42 -21.31 12.28
CA ASP A 327 -8.56 -20.96 13.10
C ASP A 327 -9.16 -19.59 12.72
N ALA A 328 -10.30 -19.26 13.35
CA ALA A 328 -10.99 -17.99 13.16
C ALA A 328 -10.17 -16.78 13.66
N GLU A 329 -9.33 -16.95 14.69
CA GLU A 329 -8.45 -15.90 15.20
C GLU A 329 -7.39 -15.52 14.15
N THR A 330 -6.79 -16.51 13.49
CA THR A 330 -5.78 -16.28 12.45
C THR A 330 -6.40 -15.79 11.15
N LEU A 331 -7.63 -16.22 10.83
CA LEU A 331 -8.40 -15.64 9.74
C LEU A 331 -8.67 -14.15 9.99
N HIS A 332 -9.11 -13.79 11.19
CA HIS A 332 -9.31 -12.40 11.60
C HIS A 332 -8.00 -11.59 11.50
N LYS A 333 -6.86 -12.11 12.01
CA LYS A 333 -5.55 -11.44 11.86
C LYS A 333 -5.19 -11.14 10.40
N VAL A 334 -5.48 -12.06 9.47
CA VAL A 334 -5.26 -11.83 8.02
C VAL A 334 -6.24 -10.80 7.46
N ARG A 335 -7.48 -10.76 7.94
CA ARG A 335 -8.47 -9.72 7.56
C ARG A 335 -8.07 -8.33 8.08
N SER A 336 -7.54 -8.21 9.30
CA SER A 336 -7.04 -6.93 9.85
C SER A 336 -5.76 -6.46 9.14
N LEU A 337 -4.89 -7.39 8.72
CA LEU A 337 -3.77 -7.09 7.81
C LEU A 337 -4.26 -6.63 6.42
N TRP A 338 -5.29 -7.29 5.87
CA TRP A 338 -5.92 -6.87 4.61
C TRP A 338 -6.54 -5.49 4.72
N LEU A 339 -7.23 -5.17 5.82
CA LEU A 339 -7.80 -3.85 6.10
C LEU A 339 -6.71 -2.77 6.07
N LEU A 340 -5.63 -2.94 6.85
CA LEU A 340 -4.47 -2.03 6.83
C LEU A 340 -3.87 -1.89 5.42
N SER A 341 -3.88 -2.95 4.61
CA SER A 341 -3.42 -2.93 3.23
C SER A 341 -4.38 -2.13 2.33
N LEU A 342 -5.69 -2.40 2.36
CA LEU A 342 -6.75 -1.68 1.65
C LEU A 342 -6.75 -0.18 2.01
N VAL A 343 -6.59 0.15 3.28
CA VAL A 343 -6.45 1.50 3.82
C VAL A 343 -5.35 2.30 3.09
N GLN A 344 -4.21 1.66 2.79
CA GLN A 344 -3.13 2.28 2.02
C GLN A 344 -3.45 2.37 0.51
N ASP A 345 -4.19 1.41 -0.05
CA ASP A 345 -4.69 1.52 -1.43
C ASP A 345 -5.64 2.70 -1.57
N ILE A 346 -6.57 2.91 -0.64
CA ILE A 346 -7.52 4.03 -0.67
C ILE A 346 -6.77 5.37 -0.71
N GLN A 347 -5.71 5.54 0.11
CA GLN A 347 -4.85 6.73 0.00
C GLN A 347 -4.21 6.87 -1.39
N THR A 348 -3.55 5.83 -1.90
CA THR A 348 -2.82 5.88 -3.18
C THR A 348 -3.78 6.11 -4.35
N PHE A 349 -4.97 5.53 -4.29
CA PHE A 349 -6.07 5.67 -5.24
C PHE A 349 -6.61 7.11 -5.29
N VAL A 350 -6.75 7.79 -4.13
CA VAL A 350 -7.04 9.24 -4.07
C VAL A 350 -5.95 10.03 -4.80
N TYR A 351 -4.70 9.92 -4.36
CA TYR A 351 -3.63 10.81 -4.82
C TYR A 351 -3.29 10.65 -6.30
N ASN A 352 -3.40 9.44 -6.86
CA ASN A 352 -3.02 9.18 -8.25
C ASN A 352 -4.11 9.57 -9.28
N ASN A 353 -5.38 9.68 -8.85
CA ASN A 353 -6.51 9.80 -9.78
C ASN A 353 -7.44 11.00 -9.51
N LEU A 354 -7.14 11.85 -8.53
CA LEU A 354 -8.00 12.97 -8.07
C LEU A 354 -8.41 13.98 -9.17
N ASP A 355 -7.58 14.18 -10.20
CA ASP A 355 -7.92 15.00 -11.36
C ASP A 355 -8.63 14.19 -12.45
N VAL A 356 -8.18 12.95 -12.72
CA VAL A 356 -8.79 12.05 -13.73
C VAL A 356 -10.24 11.71 -13.38
N TYR A 357 -10.53 11.43 -12.11
CA TYR A 357 -11.90 11.18 -11.66
C TYR A 357 -12.78 12.43 -11.68
N ARG A 358 -12.24 13.64 -11.66
CA ARG A 358 -13.04 14.87 -11.75
C ARG A 358 -13.69 14.99 -13.12
N ASP A 359 -12.91 14.78 -14.17
CA ASP A 359 -13.39 14.81 -15.55
C ASP A 359 -14.31 13.60 -15.83
N ILE A 360 -13.97 12.40 -15.32
CA ILE A 360 -14.80 11.19 -15.51
C ILE A 360 -16.14 11.29 -14.77
N LEU A 361 -16.17 11.71 -13.50
CA LEU A 361 -17.42 11.84 -12.72
C LEU A 361 -18.36 12.89 -13.34
N ALA A 362 -17.82 13.98 -13.89
CA ALA A 362 -18.60 15.00 -14.59
C ALA A 362 -19.34 14.47 -15.84
N THR A 363 -18.96 13.30 -16.37
CA THR A 363 -19.61 12.68 -17.55
C THR A 363 -20.65 11.60 -17.21
N CYS A 364 -20.78 11.17 -15.95
CA CYS A 364 -21.54 9.98 -15.57
C CYS A 364 -22.59 10.27 -14.48
N PRO A 365 -23.71 10.95 -14.83
CA PRO A 365 -24.66 11.53 -13.87
C PRO A 365 -25.48 10.49 -13.11
N ALA A 366 -25.68 9.27 -13.62
CA ALA A 366 -26.44 8.25 -12.93
C ALA A 366 -25.64 7.65 -11.77
N VAL A 367 -24.32 7.47 -11.95
CA VAL A 367 -23.41 7.11 -10.86
C VAL A 367 -23.34 8.21 -9.79
N LEU A 368 -23.37 9.50 -10.16
CA LEU A 368 -23.39 10.59 -9.17
C LEU A 368 -24.63 10.53 -8.26
N ASN A 369 -25.80 10.21 -8.83
CA ASN A 369 -27.04 10.02 -8.07
C ASN A 369 -26.98 8.77 -7.17
N ALA A 370 -26.35 7.69 -7.61
CA ALA A 370 -26.11 6.49 -6.78
C ALA A 370 -25.19 6.80 -5.59
N LEU A 371 -24.12 7.58 -5.80
CA LEU A 371 -23.21 8.04 -4.76
C LEU A 371 -23.91 8.96 -3.74
N ALA A 372 -24.78 9.86 -4.20
CA ALA A 372 -25.58 10.71 -3.33
C ALA A 372 -26.54 9.89 -2.43
N LEU A 373 -27.17 8.85 -2.97
CA LEU A 373 -28.04 7.92 -2.24
C LEU A 373 -27.27 7.14 -1.16
N LEU A 374 -26.08 6.61 -1.51
CA LEU A 374 -25.21 5.89 -0.57
C LEU A 374 -24.73 6.78 0.59
N HIS A 375 -24.29 8.01 0.27
CA HIS A 375 -23.88 9.02 1.27
C HIS A 375 -25.04 9.44 2.20
N ALA A 376 -26.25 9.62 1.66
CA ALA A 376 -27.42 9.95 2.46
C ALA A 376 -27.84 8.83 3.42
N GLU A 377 -27.66 7.56 3.05
CA GLU A 377 -27.88 6.41 3.95
C GLU A 377 -26.76 6.27 4.99
N ALA A 378 -25.49 6.44 4.62
CA ALA A 378 -24.38 6.43 5.59
C ALA A 378 -24.53 7.53 6.67
N ALA A 379 -24.99 8.72 6.29
CA ALA A 379 -25.30 9.81 7.22
C ALA A 379 -26.44 9.46 8.19
N ARG A 380 -27.55 8.88 7.70
CA ARG A 380 -28.66 8.41 8.55
C ARG A 380 -28.23 7.28 9.49
N SER A 381 -27.49 6.30 8.97
CA SER A 381 -26.95 5.15 9.71
C SER A 381 -26.03 5.59 10.86
N SER A 382 -25.21 6.62 10.63
CA SER A 382 -24.32 7.19 11.64
C SER A 382 -25.07 7.92 12.76
N GLN A 383 -26.15 8.63 12.45
CA GLN A 383 -26.98 9.33 13.44
C GLN A 383 -27.91 8.40 14.24
N ALA A 384 -28.30 7.25 13.70
CA ALA A 384 -29.28 6.35 14.31
C ALA A 384 -28.71 5.38 15.37
N SER A 385 -27.38 5.27 15.49
CA SER A 385 -26.73 4.22 16.30
C SER A 385 -26.36 4.72 17.70
N PRO A 386 -26.92 4.16 18.80
CA PRO A 386 -26.43 4.45 20.15
C PRO A 386 -25.04 3.83 20.38
N PRO A 387 -24.16 4.46 21.17
CA PRO A 387 -22.73 4.08 21.30
C PRO A 387 -22.49 2.87 22.22
N THR A 388 -23.40 1.89 22.27
CA THR A 388 -23.38 0.80 23.28
C THR A 388 -23.82 -0.56 22.74
N ALA A 389 -23.18 -1.03 21.67
CA ALA A 389 -23.02 -2.45 21.34
C ALA A 389 -21.99 -2.61 20.20
N GLU A 390 -21.19 -3.67 20.24
CA GLU A 390 -20.45 -4.19 19.06
C GLU A 390 -21.46 -4.83 18.10
N ALA A 391 -22.17 -3.99 17.34
CA ALA A 391 -23.23 -4.43 16.46
C ALA A 391 -22.66 -5.22 15.28
N CYS A 392 -23.14 -6.46 15.12
CA CYS A 392 -22.92 -7.25 13.90
C CYS A 392 -23.35 -6.45 12.67
N CYS A 393 -22.58 -6.53 11.58
CA CYS A 393 -22.89 -5.82 10.34
C CYS A 393 -24.30 -6.20 9.84
N SER A 394 -25.17 -5.21 9.70
CA SER A 394 -26.52 -5.42 9.19
C SER A 394 -26.51 -5.66 7.67
N ASP A 395 -27.51 -6.36 7.15
CA ASP A 395 -27.58 -6.65 5.71
C ASP A 395 -27.62 -5.36 4.87
N ALA A 396 -28.29 -4.30 5.37
CA ALA A 396 -28.31 -2.99 4.72
C ALA A 396 -26.94 -2.29 4.70
N GLU A 397 -26.10 -2.43 5.74
CA GLU A 397 -24.71 -1.96 5.71
C GLU A 397 -23.87 -2.80 4.73
N LEU A 398 -24.05 -4.12 4.72
CA LEU A 398 -23.32 -5.02 3.82
C LEU A 398 -23.64 -4.72 2.33
N GLN A 399 -24.92 -4.52 2.00
CA GLN A 399 -25.38 -4.09 0.68
C GLN A 399 -24.78 -2.72 0.30
N ARG A 400 -24.76 -1.75 1.23
CA ARG A 400 -24.19 -0.40 1.03
C ARG A 400 -22.68 -0.47 0.71
N LEU A 401 -21.92 -1.23 1.51
CA LEU A 401 -20.50 -1.47 1.31
C LEU A 401 -20.22 -2.20 -0.01
N ALA A 402 -21.04 -3.18 -0.39
CA ALA A 402 -20.91 -3.90 -1.66
C ALA A 402 -21.10 -2.97 -2.87
N CYS A 403 -22.11 -2.10 -2.85
CA CYS A 403 -22.32 -1.08 -3.88
C CYS A 403 -21.11 -0.13 -3.99
N MET A 404 -20.58 0.33 -2.85
CA MET A 404 -19.42 1.23 -2.82
C MET A 404 -18.15 0.55 -3.37
N PHE A 405 -17.86 -0.68 -2.97
CA PHE A 405 -16.73 -1.44 -3.53
C PHE A 405 -16.91 -1.71 -5.03
N PHE A 406 -18.12 -2.02 -5.50
CA PHE A 406 -18.37 -2.20 -6.93
C PHE A 406 -18.11 -0.92 -7.73
N ILE A 407 -18.55 0.24 -7.22
CA ILE A 407 -18.29 1.55 -7.87
C ILE A 407 -16.78 1.85 -7.89
N CYS A 408 -16.03 1.56 -6.81
CA CYS A 408 -14.57 1.68 -6.81
C CYS A 408 -13.87 0.75 -7.81
N ILE A 409 -14.36 -0.47 -7.99
CA ILE A 409 -13.80 -1.43 -8.96
C ILE A 409 -14.13 -0.99 -10.38
N ALA A 410 -15.38 -0.59 -10.64
CA ALA A 410 -15.82 -0.06 -11.92
C ALA A 410 -15.01 1.16 -12.35
N SER A 411 -14.66 2.07 -11.44
CA SER A 411 -13.87 3.25 -11.77
C SER A 411 -12.39 2.96 -12.09
N THR A 412 -11.91 1.71 -11.98
CA THR A 412 -10.60 1.29 -12.51
C THR A 412 -10.63 0.87 -13.98
N ASP A 413 -11.82 0.75 -14.60
CA ASP A 413 -12.00 0.31 -15.98
C ASP A 413 -13.09 1.14 -16.68
N ASN A 414 -12.66 2.04 -17.57
CA ASN A 414 -13.54 2.98 -18.28
C ASN A 414 -14.70 2.29 -19.02
N ASP A 415 -14.49 1.08 -19.58
CA ASP A 415 -15.53 0.38 -20.33
C ASP A 415 -16.65 -0.11 -19.38
N LEU A 416 -16.28 -0.59 -18.18
CA LEU A 416 -17.25 -0.94 -17.14
C LEU A 416 -17.87 0.31 -16.49
N TRP A 417 -17.12 1.39 -16.33
CA TRP A 417 -17.62 2.64 -15.76
C TRP A 417 -18.76 3.24 -16.59
N HIS A 418 -18.57 3.36 -17.91
CA HIS A 418 -19.61 3.85 -18.81
C HIS A 418 -20.78 2.86 -18.97
N LEU A 419 -20.52 1.55 -18.88
CA LEU A 419 -21.58 0.53 -18.84
C LEU A 419 -22.45 0.65 -17.58
N LEU A 420 -21.83 0.86 -16.42
CA LEU A 420 -22.52 1.07 -15.14
C LEU A 420 -23.40 2.32 -15.18
N ASP A 421 -22.89 3.44 -15.68
CA ASP A 421 -23.68 4.68 -15.78
C ASP A 421 -24.87 4.52 -16.74
N ALA A 422 -24.67 3.95 -17.93
CA ALA A 422 -25.76 3.71 -18.88
C ALA A 422 -26.85 2.76 -18.35
N VAL A 423 -26.44 1.73 -17.59
CA VAL A 423 -27.37 0.79 -16.92
C VAL A 423 -28.13 1.47 -15.78
N LEU A 424 -27.47 2.31 -14.98
CA LEU A 424 -28.10 3.11 -13.93
C LEU A 424 -29.05 4.18 -14.52
N GLU A 425 -28.68 4.84 -15.63
CA GLU A 425 -29.51 5.85 -16.28
C GLU A 425 -30.80 5.22 -16.82
N HIS A 426 -30.69 4.12 -17.59
CA HIS A 426 -31.84 3.40 -18.12
C HIS A 426 -32.78 2.88 -17.02
N SER A 427 -32.21 2.51 -15.87
CA SER A 427 -32.93 1.95 -14.72
C SER A 427 -33.29 2.98 -13.63
N SER A 428 -33.03 4.27 -13.87
CA SER A 428 -33.11 5.40 -12.92
C SER A 428 -34.26 5.33 -11.89
N PRO A 429 -35.55 5.23 -12.28
CA PRO A 429 -36.66 5.22 -11.33
C PRO A 429 -36.80 3.93 -10.51
N ALA A 430 -36.10 2.85 -10.88
CA ALA A 430 -36.19 1.56 -10.21
C ALA A 430 -35.28 1.43 -8.98
N TRP A 431 -34.18 2.20 -8.91
CA TRP A 431 -33.19 2.08 -7.82
C TRP A 431 -33.08 3.32 -6.90
N GLN A 432 -33.55 4.50 -7.34
CA GLN A 432 -33.42 5.74 -6.56
C GLN A 432 -34.19 5.74 -5.21
N SER A 433 -35.05 4.77 -4.96
CA SER A 433 -35.86 4.66 -3.75
C SER A 433 -35.11 4.11 -2.53
N SER A 434 -34.10 3.24 -2.71
CA SER A 434 -33.37 2.63 -1.59
C SER A 434 -32.01 2.05 -2.02
N VAL A 435 -31.09 1.92 -1.05
CA VAL A 435 -29.80 1.25 -1.28
C VAL A 435 -29.99 -0.23 -1.61
N GLU A 436 -31.04 -0.87 -1.08
CA GLU A 436 -31.44 -2.24 -1.44
C GLU A 436 -31.81 -2.34 -2.93
N ALA A 437 -32.59 -1.39 -3.45
CA ALA A 437 -32.95 -1.38 -4.87
C ALA A 437 -31.73 -1.12 -5.77
N LEU A 438 -30.81 -0.25 -5.36
CA LEU A 438 -29.51 -0.05 -6.02
C LEU A 438 -28.64 -1.32 -6.00
N HIS A 439 -28.57 -2.03 -4.87
CA HIS A 439 -27.85 -3.30 -4.74
C HIS A 439 -28.46 -4.37 -5.65
N LEU A 440 -29.79 -4.55 -5.61
CA LEU A 440 -30.51 -5.49 -6.48
C LEU A 440 -30.29 -5.15 -7.97
N MET A 441 -30.22 -3.87 -8.33
CA MET A 441 -29.89 -3.43 -9.70
C MET A 441 -28.46 -3.85 -10.07
N ILE A 442 -27.45 -3.43 -9.30
CA ILE A 442 -26.03 -3.68 -9.60
C ILE A 442 -25.73 -5.18 -9.70
N PHE A 443 -26.18 -5.99 -8.72
CA PHE A 443 -25.72 -7.37 -8.58
C PHE A 443 -26.56 -8.40 -9.37
N ASN A 444 -27.84 -8.11 -9.66
CA ASN A 444 -28.69 -9.02 -10.47
C ASN A 444 -28.72 -8.67 -11.96
N THR A 445 -28.23 -7.50 -12.38
CA THR A 445 -28.18 -7.14 -13.82
C THR A 445 -27.11 -7.95 -14.54
N ALA A 446 -27.52 -8.83 -15.46
CA ALA A 446 -26.64 -9.75 -16.17
C ALA A 446 -25.51 -9.09 -16.98
N ALA A 447 -25.60 -7.78 -17.28
CA ALA A 447 -24.52 -7.02 -17.91
C ALA A 447 -23.41 -6.56 -16.93
N LEU A 448 -23.70 -6.54 -15.62
CA LEU A 448 -22.78 -6.17 -14.53
C LEU A 448 -22.37 -7.37 -13.66
N SER A 449 -23.13 -8.48 -13.74
CA SER A 449 -22.93 -9.73 -12.98
C SER A 449 -21.75 -10.53 -13.55
N ASP A 450 -20.54 -10.06 -13.24
CA ASP A 450 -19.23 -10.62 -13.60
C ASP A 450 -18.44 -11.07 -12.35
N ASP A 451 -17.27 -11.66 -12.52
CA ASP A 451 -16.31 -11.95 -11.42
C ASP A 451 -16.06 -10.71 -10.54
N ARG A 452 -16.13 -9.51 -11.12
CA ARG A 452 -16.01 -8.21 -10.43
C ARG A 452 -17.12 -7.94 -9.41
N ALA A 453 -18.36 -8.32 -9.73
CA ALA A 453 -19.49 -8.21 -8.80
C ALA A 453 -19.32 -9.20 -7.63
N THR A 454 -18.90 -10.43 -7.94
CA THR A 454 -18.55 -11.44 -6.93
C THR A 454 -17.40 -10.97 -6.02
N TYR A 455 -16.39 -10.32 -6.57
CA TYR A 455 -15.25 -9.76 -5.83
C TYR A 455 -15.66 -8.58 -4.92
N ALA A 456 -16.53 -7.68 -5.38
CA ALA A 456 -17.07 -6.58 -4.57
C ALA A 456 -17.85 -7.09 -3.34
N LEU A 457 -18.68 -8.13 -3.52
CA LEU A 457 -19.39 -8.81 -2.43
C LEU A 457 -18.42 -9.46 -1.43
N GLN A 458 -17.29 -9.99 -1.90
CA GLN A 458 -16.26 -10.55 -1.02
C GLN A 458 -15.54 -9.47 -0.20
N MET A 459 -15.17 -8.33 -0.81
CA MET A 459 -14.62 -7.19 -0.06
C MET A 459 -15.58 -6.70 1.03
N ALA A 460 -16.86 -6.58 0.70
CA ALA A 460 -17.91 -6.21 1.65
C ALA A 460 -18.07 -7.25 2.77
N SER A 461 -18.06 -8.54 2.44
CA SER A 461 -18.16 -9.65 3.41
C SER A 461 -16.98 -9.70 4.39
N ILE A 462 -15.77 -9.37 3.93
CA ILE A 462 -14.59 -9.28 4.79
C ILE A 462 -14.73 -8.11 5.74
N LEU A 463 -14.98 -6.91 5.21
CA LEU A 463 -15.15 -5.69 6.01
C LEU A 463 -16.32 -5.81 6.99
N GLY A 464 -17.41 -6.47 6.59
CA GLY A 464 -18.56 -6.81 7.43
C GLY A 464 -18.25 -7.72 8.63
N SER A 465 -17.08 -8.37 8.65
CA SER A 465 -16.60 -9.22 9.76
C SER A 465 -15.55 -8.54 10.67
N LEU A 466 -15.32 -7.25 10.47
CA LEU A 466 -14.41 -6.41 11.26
C LEU A 466 -15.20 -5.39 12.10
N SER A 467 -14.50 -4.65 12.97
CA SER A 467 -15.07 -3.68 13.90
C SER A 467 -15.99 -2.63 13.24
N LEU A 468 -16.94 -2.09 14.02
CA LEU A 468 -17.83 -1.02 13.54
C LEU A 468 -17.04 0.22 13.12
N GLU A 469 -15.94 0.47 13.83
CA GLU A 469 -14.91 1.48 13.61
C GLU A 469 -14.23 1.27 12.26
N ALA A 470 -13.73 0.07 11.96
CA ALA A 470 -13.17 -0.27 10.65
C ALA A 470 -14.19 -0.10 9.51
N ARG A 471 -15.42 -0.58 9.70
CA ARG A 471 -16.51 -0.47 8.71
C ARG A 471 -16.80 1.00 8.37
N ARG A 472 -16.97 1.84 9.38
CA ARG A 472 -17.23 3.29 9.23
C ARG A 472 -16.04 4.08 8.70
N GLY A 473 -14.83 3.78 9.17
CA GLY A 473 -13.61 4.45 8.71
C GLY A 473 -13.36 4.21 7.22
N VAL A 474 -13.53 2.98 6.73
CA VAL A 474 -13.44 2.67 5.30
C VAL A 474 -14.58 3.31 4.51
N GLU A 475 -15.83 3.22 4.99
CA GLU A 475 -16.99 3.85 4.36
C GLU A 475 -16.80 5.36 4.17
N ASN A 476 -16.44 6.08 5.23
CA ASN A 476 -16.17 7.51 5.19
C ASN A 476 -15.00 7.84 4.26
N CYS A 477 -13.92 7.04 4.26
CA CYS A 477 -12.80 7.23 3.34
C CYS A 477 -13.24 7.09 1.88
N LEU A 478 -13.99 6.05 1.53
CA LEU A 478 -14.47 5.82 0.16
C LEU A 478 -15.41 6.94 -0.31
N LEU A 479 -16.36 7.36 0.53
CA LEU A 479 -17.24 8.50 0.26
C LEU A 479 -16.45 9.82 0.11
N TYR A 480 -15.40 10.03 0.92
CA TYR A 480 -14.50 11.17 0.78
C TYR A 480 -13.79 11.17 -0.57
N VAL A 481 -13.22 10.02 -1.01
CA VAL A 481 -12.56 9.89 -2.32
C VAL A 481 -13.48 10.34 -3.44
N MET A 482 -14.67 9.74 -3.47
CA MET A 482 -15.68 9.98 -4.50
C MET A 482 -16.13 11.44 -4.49
N ARG A 483 -16.42 12.01 -3.31
CA ARG A 483 -16.90 13.39 -3.16
C ARG A 483 -15.85 14.45 -3.49
N HIS A 484 -14.57 14.24 -3.18
CA HIS A 484 -13.52 15.20 -3.52
C HIS A 484 -13.13 15.16 -5.00
N ALA A 485 -13.20 13.99 -5.64
CA ALA A 485 -13.13 13.91 -7.10
C ALA A 485 -14.32 14.63 -7.77
N LEU A 486 -15.52 14.58 -7.16
CA LEU A 486 -16.76 15.25 -7.60
C LEU A 486 -16.74 16.80 -7.63
N GLY A 487 -15.59 17.46 -7.42
CA GLY A 487 -15.43 18.90 -7.66
C GLY A 487 -15.58 19.81 -6.44
N GLY A 488 -15.11 19.38 -5.27
CA GLY A 488 -15.05 20.21 -4.06
C GLY A 488 -14.00 21.34 -4.12
N SER A 489 -14.28 22.41 -4.86
CA SER A 489 -13.59 23.70 -4.66
C SER A 489 -13.94 24.28 -3.29
N GLY A 490 -13.02 24.99 -2.65
CA GLY A 490 -13.30 25.73 -1.43
C GLY A 490 -14.38 26.79 -1.64
N GLY A 491 -15.38 26.81 -0.75
CA GLY A 491 -16.52 27.72 -0.75
C GLY A 491 -17.63 27.17 0.16
N ASP A 492 -18.10 28.00 1.10
CA ASP A 492 -19.23 27.76 2.01
C ASP A 492 -19.24 26.43 2.81
N CYS A 493 -18.25 26.26 3.69
CA CYS A 493 -18.49 25.67 5.01
C CYS A 493 -17.53 26.21 6.09
N ASP A 494 -17.52 27.54 6.29
CA ASP A 494 -16.94 28.16 7.49
C ASP A 494 -17.76 27.82 8.74
N THR A 495 -17.60 26.59 9.21
CA THR A 495 -18.09 26.09 10.51
C THR A 495 -16.99 25.27 11.15
N GLU A 496 -16.58 25.64 12.37
CA GLU A 496 -15.48 25.01 13.10
C GLU A 496 -15.80 23.55 13.47
N GLY A 497 -15.53 22.64 12.55
CA GLY A 497 -15.58 21.19 12.70
C GLY A 497 -14.41 20.56 11.99
N THR A 498 -13.70 19.64 12.65
CA THR A 498 -12.43 19.06 12.20
C THR A 498 -12.51 18.57 10.76
N LEU A 499 -11.73 19.15 9.84
CA LEU A 499 -11.77 18.78 8.43
C LEU A 499 -11.19 17.36 8.25
N GLU A 500 -12.07 16.37 8.14
CA GLU A 500 -11.72 14.94 8.12
C GLU A 500 -10.97 14.55 6.84
N THR A 501 -9.66 14.76 6.82
CA THR A 501 -8.78 14.23 5.77
C THR A 501 -8.78 12.70 5.79
N PRO A 502 -8.39 12.02 4.70
CA PRO A 502 -8.20 10.57 4.70
C PRO A 502 -7.21 10.12 5.78
N ALA A 503 -6.19 10.90 6.09
CA ALA A 503 -5.28 10.61 7.21
C ALA A 503 -5.99 10.64 8.57
N SER A 504 -6.99 11.50 8.75
CA SER A 504 -7.83 11.57 9.97
C SER A 504 -8.83 10.43 10.06
N LEU A 505 -9.47 10.06 8.95
CA LEU A 505 -10.43 8.94 8.89
C LEU A 505 -9.75 7.57 9.02
N LEU A 506 -8.50 7.46 8.56
CA LEU A 506 -7.67 6.27 8.74
C LEU A 506 -7.01 6.24 10.13
N ALA A 507 -6.89 7.39 10.80
CA ALA A 507 -6.53 7.48 12.21
C ALA A 507 -7.68 7.07 13.15
N SER A 508 -8.93 7.09 12.71
CA SER A 508 -10.07 6.52 13.45
C SER A 508 -10.36 5.05 13.12
N ILE A 509 -9.52 4.40 12.29
CA ILE A 509 -9.49 2.93 12.17
C ILE A 509 -8.50 2.39 13.20
N HIS A 510 -9.02 2.04 14.37
CA HIS A 510 -8.29 1.33 15.41
C HIS A 510 -8.06 -0.15 15.02
N GLY A 511 -7.09 -0.81 15.64
CA GLY A 511 -6.75 -2.21 15.34
C GLY A 511 -7.47 -3.21 16.24
N ASP A 512 -8.44 -3.91 15.65
CA ASP A 512 -9.40 -4.91 16.21
C ASP A 512 -8.87 -5.89 17.29
#